data_AF-A0A6A0GZJ7-F1
#
_entry.id   AF-A0A6A0GZJ7-F1
#
_cell.length_a   1.000
_cell.length_b   1.000
_cell.length_c   1.000
_cell.angle_alpha   90.00
_cell.angle_beta   90.00
_cell.angle_gamma   90.00
#
_symmetry.space_group_name_H-M   'P 1'
#
loop_
_entity.id
_entity.type
_entity.pdbx_description
1 polymer ?
#
loop_
_entity_poly.entity_id
_entity_poly.type
_entity_poly.pdbx_seq_one_letter_code
_entity_poly.pdbx_strand_id
1 'polypeptide(L)'
;MCSYFPPRTPDGCVVRPLARVRRYTSDPLCLPTLTQLLLTFDPDIVEKVGRCDPLCLPTLTQLLLTFDPDIVEKVATLLCEVLTDNPALSTVYTTGLFFFVLMYVGSNVLPVARLLHLCHLRQTFRPQEQLAGGDLLQQSILGPLLPEAMVCYLHNYGPDKFAEIFLGEFDTPEVMLLKKVLSAWREEVHKQPPSMSADAAYEELELTPGQRHADDVVRRAYLRLAARYHPDKNAGGR
;
A
#
# COMPACT_ATOMS: atom_id res chain seq x y z
N MET A 1 -33.75 5.01 8.35
CA MET A 1 -33.89 3.59 7.93
C MET A 1 -32.53 2.88 7.71
N CYS A 2 -31.46 3.23 8.44
CA CYS A 2 -30.21 2.45 8.49
C CYS A 2 -29.56 2.63 9.87
N SER A 3 -30.30 2.32 10.95
CA SER A 3 -29.75 2.44 12.32
C SER A 3 -28.99 1.20 12.79
N TYR A 4 -29.01 0.10 12.04
CA TYR A 4 -28.28 -1.13 12.36
C TYR A 4 -27.61 -1.73 11.13
N PHE A 5 -26.34 -2.07 11.29
CA PHE A 5 -25.56 -2.78 10.28
C PHE A 5 -25.07 -4.13 10.83
N PRO A 6 -25.23 -5.24 10.07
CA PRO A 6 -26.02 -5.37 8.84
C PRO A 6 -27.53 -5.30 9.12
N PRO A 7 -28.38 -4.92 8.13
CA PRO A 7 -29.83 -4.99 8.28
C PRO A 7 -30.24 -6.47 8.38
N ARG A 8 -30.62 -6.87 9.59
CA ARG A 8 -31.13 -8.22 9.90
C ARG A 8 -32.65 -8.17 10.05
N THR A 9 -33.32 -9.21 9.60
CA THR A 9 -34.71 -9.50 10.00
C THR A 9 -34.78 -9.81 11.51
N PRO A 10 -35.97 -9.79 12.14
CA PRO A 10 -36.15 -10.24 13.53
C PRO A 10 -35.60 -11.65 13.80
N ASP A 11 -35.52 -12.49 12.75
CA ASP A 11 -34.99 -13.86 12.78
C ASP A 11 -33.47 -13.93 12.54
N GLY A 12 -32.77 -12.79 12.49
CA GLY A 12 -31.31 -12.72 12.35
C GLY A 12 -30.77 -12.89 10.93
N CYS A 13 -31.61 -13.11 9.92
CA CYS A 13 -31.18 -13.28 8.53
C CYS A 13 -30.86 -11.93 7.86
N VAL A 14 -29.75 -11.89 7.09
CA VAL A 14 -29.30 -10.72 6.32
C VAL A 14 -30.29 -10.44 5.18
N VAL A 15 -30.87 -9.24 5.15
CA VAL A 15 -31.82 -8.86 4.10
C VAL A 15 -31.10 -8.58 2.78
N ARG A 16 -31.47 -9.32 1.73
CA ARG A 16 -31.19 -9.01 0.32
C ARG A 16 -32.50 -8.82 -0.44
N PRO A 17 -32.55 -7.99 -1.50
CA PRO A 17 -31.44 -7.26 -2.11
C PRO A 17 -30.94 -6.05 -1.29
N LEU A 18 -29.68 -5.66 -1.53
CA LEU A 18 -29.07 -4.46 -0.93
C LEU A 18 -29.97 -3.23 -1.14
N ALA A 19 -30.04 -2.35 -0.14
CA ALA A 19 -30.83 -1.13 -0.20
C ALA A 19 -30.52 -0.31 -1.46
N ARG A 20 -31.54 0.35 -2.04
CA ARG A 20 -31.43 1.09 -3.32
C ARG A 20 -30.23 2.03 -3.39
N VAL A 21 -29.90 2.71 -2.28
CA VAL A 21 -28.74 3.62 -2.17
C VAL A 21 -27.43 2.89 -2.49
N ARG A 22 -27.24 1.66 -2.00
CA ARG A 22 -26.06 0.83 -2.28
C ARG A 22 -25.95 0.44 -3.75
N ARG A 23 -27.07 0.25 -4.45
CA ARG A 23 -27.04 -0.02 -5.90
C ARG A 23 -26.61 1.19 -6.70
N TYR A 24 -26.99 2.40 -6.27
CA TYR A 24 -26.59 3.64 -6.92
C TYR A 24 -25.13 4.02 -6.63
N THR A 25 -24.63 3.76 -5.41
CA THR A 25 -23.22 4.03 -5.08
C THR A 25 -22.25 3.08 -5.79
N SER A 26 -22.69 1.84 -6.06
CA SER A 26 -21.89 0.82 -6.74
C SER A 26 -21.97 0.91 -8.27
N ASP A 27 -22.73 1.87 -8.80
CA ASP A 27 -22.88 2.05 -10.23
C ASP A 27 -21.56 2.62 -10.81
N PRO A 28 -20.93 1.95 -11.80
CA PRO A 28 -19.71 2.43 -12.43
C PRO A 28 -19.85 3.83 -13.06
N LEU A 29 -21.07 4.29 -13.36
CA LEU A 29 -21.32 5.65 -13.84
C LEU A 29 -21.27 6.71 -12.72
N CYS A 30 -21.50 6.30 -11.47
CA CYS A 30 -21.47 7.19 -10.31
C CYS A 30 -20.10 7.22 -9.62
N LEU A 31 -19.23 6.23 -9.87
CA LEU A 31 -17.89 6.14 -9.30
C LEU A 31 -17.03 7.40 -9.54
N PRO A 32 -16.98 8.01 -10.73
CA PRO A 32 -16.23 9.24 -10.96
C PRO A 32 -16.74 10.43 -10.13
N THR A 33 -18.05 10.57 -10.03
CA THR A 33 -18.67 11.64 -9.23
C THR A 33 -18.47 11.41 -7.74
N LEU A 34 -18.54 10.15 -7.30
CA LEU A 34 -18.18 9.77 -5.94
C LEU A 34 -16.71 10.06 -5.68
N THR A 35 -15.77 9.70 -6.56
CA THR A 35 -14.36 10.08 -6.38
C THR A 35 -14.18 11.59 -6.28
N GLN A 36 -14.88 12.37 -7.11
CA GLN A 36 -14.83 13.83 -7.05
C GLN A 36 -15.34 14.36 -5.70
N LEU A 37 -16.40 13.75 -5.15
CA LEU A 37 -16.97 14.07 -3.85
C LEU A 37 -16.12 13.56 -2.67
N LEU A 38 -15.43 12.44 -2.85
CA LEU A 38 -14.45 11.93 -1.89
C LEU A 38 -13.24 12.89 -1.83
N LEU A 39 -12.87 13.46 -2.98
CA LEU A 39 -11.87 14.52 -3.09
C LEU A 39 -12.35 15.89 -2.56
N THR A 40 -13.65 16.10 -2.31
CA THR A 40 -14.09 17.29 -1.55
C THR A 40 -13.82 17.16 -0.05
N PHE A 41 -13.45 15.96 0.43
CA PHE A 41 -13.08 15.66 1.82
C PHE A 41 -14.12 16.12 2.86
N ASP A 42 -15.40 16.10 2.50
CA ASP A 42 -16.48 16.34 3.45
C ASP A 42 -16.62 15.10 4.36
N PRO A 43 -16.25 15.19 5.65
CA PRO A 43 -16.18 14.02 6.53
C PRO A 43 -17.53 13.31 6.64
N ASP A 44 -18.65 14.05 6.63
CA ASP A 44 -19.99 13.49 6.78
C ASP A 44 -20.43 12.68 5.55
N ILE A 45 -20.06 13.16 4.35
CA ILE A 45 -20.42 12.49 3.10
C ILE A 45 -19.55 11.26 2.93
N VAL A 46 -18.26 11.39 3.22
CA VAL A 46 -17.31 10.32 3.00
C VAL A 46 -17.50 9.18 3.99
N GLU A 47 -17.78 9.47 5.27
CA GLU A 47 -18.12 8.46 6.27
C GLU A 47 -19.35 7.65 5.83
N LYS A 48 -20.40 8.34 5.35
CA LYS A 48 -21.65 7.71 4.90
C LYS A 48 -21.45 6.87 3.64
N VAL A 49 -20.66 7.33 2.68
CA VAL A 49 -20.42 6.59 1.42
C VAL A 49 -19.48 5.40 1.66
N GLY A 50 -18.40 5.59 2.43
CA GLY A 50 -17.39 4.56 2.71
C GLY A 50 -17.93 3.36 3.48
N ARG A 51 -18.88 3.56 4.42
CA ARG A 51 -19.56 2.45 5.11
C ARG A 51 -20.57 1.70 4.24
N CYS A 52 -21.03 2.31 3.15
CA CYS A 52 -22.11 1.77 2.34
C CYS A 52 -21.65 0.85 1.21
N ASP A 53 -20.45 1.05 0.65
CA ASP A 53 -20.06 0.41 -0.61
C ASP A 53 -18.70 -0.32 -0.57
N PRO A 54 -18.63 -1.62 -0.91
CA PRO A 54 -17.38 -2.34 -1.02
C PRO A 54 -16.44 -1.83 -2.13
N LEU A 55 -16.95 -1.14 -3.16
CA LEU A 55 -16.13 -0.57 -4.24
C LEU A 55 -15.40 0.71 -3.82
N CYS A 56 -15.86 1.39 -2.77
CA CYS A 56 -15.23 2.62 -2.30
C CYS A 56 -13.89 2.38 -1.59
N LEU A 57 -13.70 1.21 -0.98
CA LEU A 57 -12.48 0.91 -0.23
C LEU A 57 -11.22 0.93 -1.14
N PRO A 58 -11.15 0.16 -2.26
CA PRO A 58 -10.02 0.26 -3.20
C PRO A 58 -9.79 1.68 -3.72
N THR A 59 -10.86 2.41 -4.05
CA THR A 59 -10.78 3.78 -4.56
C THR A 59 -10.19 4.74 -3.53
N LEU A 60 -10.65 4.67 -2.27
CA LEU A 60 -10.05 5.44 -1.17
C LEU A 60 -8.59 5.08 -0.97
N THR A 61 -8.25 3.80 -1.07
CA THR A 61 -6.86 3.35 -0.93
C THR A 61 -5.97 3.88 -2.04
N GLN A 62 -6.48 3.93 -3.27
CA GLN A 62 -5.75 4.45 -4.44
C GLN A 62 -5.42 5.94 -4.31
N LEU A 63 -6.21 6.73 -3.56
CA LEU A 63 -5.87 8.14 -3.31
C LEU A 63 -4.54 8.32 -2.56
N LEU A 64 -4.07 7.30 -1.84
CA LEU A 64 -2.74 7.31 -1.21
C LEU A 64 -1.60 7.35 -2.24
N LEU A 65 -1.83 6.90 -3.47
CA LEU A 65 -0.86 6.96 -4.57
C LEU A 65 -0.64 8.39 -5.11
N THR A 66 -1.42 9.37 -4.67
CA THR A 66 -1.13 10.77 -4.96
C THR A 66 0.17 11.23 -4.31
N PHE A 67 0.55 10.59 -3.18
CA PHE A 67 1.68 10.97 -2.32
C PHE A 67 1.66 12.44 -1.85
N ASP A 68 0.52 13.12 -2.03
CA ASP A 68 0.31 14.47 -1.53
C ASP A 68 0.06 14.41 -0.01
N PRO A 69 0.84 15.13 0.81
CA PRO A 69 0.72 15.04 2.26
C PRO A 69 -0.69 15.32 2.80
N ASP A 70 -1.38 16.33 2.27
CA ASP A 70 -2.71 16.71 2.75
C ASP A 70 -3.76 15.65 2.38
N ILE A 71 -3.67 15.09 1.16
CA ILE A 71 -4.55 14.01 0.73
C ILE A 71 -4.30 12.75 1.56
N VAL A 72 -3.05 12.35 1.74
CA VAL A 72 -2.69 11.13 2.48
C VAL A 72 -3.19 11.19 3.92
N GLU A 73 -3.03 12.33 4.60
CA GLU A 73 -3.52 12.52 5.96
C GLU A 73 -5.04 12.39 6.07
N LYS A 74 -5.77 13.06 5.17
CA LYS A 74 -7.23 12.99 5.17
C LYS A 74 -7.74 11.59 4.83
N VAL A 75 -7.13 10.94 3.84
CA VAL A 75 -7.48 9.57 3.44
C VAL A 75 -7.16 8.57 4.54
N ALA A 76 -6.00 8.67 5.20
CA ALA A 76 -5.63 7.76 6.28
C ALA A 76 -6.52 7.93 7.52
N THR A 77 -6.85 9.18 7.87
CA THR A 77 -7.79 9.48 8.96
C THR A 77 -9.18 8.92 8.64
N LEU A 78 -9.65 9.16 7.43
CA LEU A 78 -10.93 8.63 6.99
C LEU A 78 -10.97 7.10 6.95
N LEU A 79 -9.91 6.46 6.45
CA LEU A 79 -9.82 5.01 6.41
C LEU A 79 -9.86 4.43 7.84
N CYS A 80 -9.28 5.11 8.83
CA CYS A 80 -9.45 4.71 10.23
C CYS A 80 -10.93 4.70 10.63
N GLU A 81 -11.68 5.76 10.34
CA GLU A 81 -13.10 5.88 10.71
C GLU A 81 -14.01 4.91 9.93
N VAL A 82 -13.73 4.71 8.65
CA VAL A 82 -14.48 3.81 7.76
C VAL A 82 -14.23 2.35 8.11
N LEU A 83 -13.01 2.00 8.52
CA LEU A 83 -12.62 0.63 8.84
C LEU A 83 -12.94 0.24 10.29
N THR A 84 -13.07 1.21 11.18
CA THR A 84 -13.52 0.96 12.56
C THR A 84 -14.89 0.32 12.52
N ASP A 85 -14.99 -0.87 13.12
CA ASP A 85 -16.19 -1.71 13.18
C ASP A 85 -16.78 -2.12 11.81
N ASN A 86 -15.97 -2.08 10.74
CA ASN A 86 -16.36 -2.48 9.40
C ASN A 86 -15.83 -3.89 9.05
N PRO A 87 -16.68 -4.85 8.63
CA PRO A 87 -16.24 -6.19 8.26
C PRO A 87 -15.25 -6.22 7.09
N ALA A 88 -15.25 -5.19 6.24
CA ALA A 88 -14.31 -5.05 5.12
C ALA A 88 -12.86 -4.90 5.58
N LEU A 89 -12.62 -4.54 6.84
CA LEU A 89 -11.28 -4.49 7.43
C LEU A 89 -10.54 -5.81 7.24
N SER A 90 -11.19 -6.94 7.43
CA SER A 90 -10.56 -8.26 7.27
C SER A 90 -9.92 -8.44 5.89
N THR A 91 -10.48 -7.81 4.84
CA THR A 91 -10.05 -7.92 3.45
C THR A 91 -9.26 -6.70 2.94
N VAL A 92 -9.00 -5.69 3.77
CA VAL A 92 -8.36 -4.44 3.31
C VAL A 92 -6.97 -4.66 2.70
N TYR A 93 -6.28 -5.74 3.10
CA TYR A 93 -4.97 -6.12 2.52
C TYR A 93 -5.02 -6.35 1.00
N THR A 94 -6.19 -6.71 0.45
CA THR A 94 -6.37 -6.93 -1.00
C THR A 94 -6.36 -5.65 -1.83
N THR A 95 -6.49 -4.48 -1.19
CA THR A 95 -6.55 -3.17 -1.86
C THR A 95 -5.17 -2.58 -2.14
N GLY A 96 -4.09 -3.16 -1.61
CA GLY A 96 -2.76 -2.58 -1.64
C GLY A 96 -2.49 -1.54 -0.55
N LEU A 97 -3.41 -1.36 0.42
CA LEU A 97 -3.29 -0.37 1.51
C LEU A 97 -1.90 -0.31 2.14
N PHE A 98 -1.43 -1.46 2.63
CA PHE A 98 -0.16 -1.53 3.34
C PHE A 98 1.02 -1.15 2.47
N PHE A 99 0.98 -1.53 1.20
CA PHE A 99 2.00 -1.16 0.25
C PHE A 99 2.00 0.37 0.08
N PHE A 100 0.87 0.99 -0.28
CA PHE A 100 0.79 2.44 -0.49
C PHE A 100 1.20 3.26 0.75
N VAL A 101 0.79 2.80 1.93
CA VAL A 101 1.18 3.39 3.21
C VAL A 101 2.68 3.30 3.45
N LEU A 102 3.31 2.16 3.21
CA LEU A 102 4.75 1.99 3.42
C LEU A 102 5.58 2.81 2.43
N MET A 103 5.03 3.09 1.25
CA MET A 103 5.67 3.98 0.27
C MET A 103 5.66 5.45 0.67
N TYR A 104 4.81 5.83 1.63
CA TYR A 104 4.62 7.22 1.99
C TYR A 104 5.78 7.74 2.85
N VAL A 105 6.42 8.81 2.38
CA VAL A 105 7.60 9.43 3.03
C VAL A 105 7.32 10.87 3.48
N GLY A 106 6.04 11.23 3.63
CA GLY A 106 5.68 12.53 4.20
C GLY A 106 6.05 12.63 5.68
N SER A 107 6.13 13.86 6.20
CA SER A 107 6.41 14.09 7.63
C SER A 107 5.19 13.88 8.51
N ASN A 108 3.97 13.95 7.96
CA ASN A 108 2.71 13.70 8.65
C ASN A 108 2.38 12.19 8.66
N VAL A 109 3.26 11.40 9.30
CA VAL A 109 3.10 9.94 9.42
C VAL A 109 2.10 9.52 10.49
N LEU A 110 1.63 10.43 11.36
CA LEU A 110 0.75 10.07 12.47
C LEU A 110 -0.60 9.45 12.03
N PRO A 111 -1.34 10.03 11.06
CA PRO A 111 -2.57 9.43 10.54
C PRO A 111 -2.33 8.02 9.98
N VAL A 112 -1.20 7.85 9.30
CA VAL A 112 -0.75 6.57 8.76
C VAL A 112 -0.41 5.56 9.86
N ALA A 113 0.28 5.99 10.91
CA ALA A 113 0.60 5.17 12.08
C ALA A 113 -0.67 4.73 12.82
N ARG A 114 -1.68 5.61 12.95
CA ARG A 114 -2.99 5.26 13.52
C ARG A 114 -3.69 4.19 12.69
N LEU A 115 -3.66 4.30 11.37
CA LEU A 115 -4.23 3.31 10.46
C LEU A 115 -3.52 1.96 10.56
N LEU A 116 -2.18 1.95 10.59
CA LEU A 116 -1.39 0.74 10.79
C LEU A 116 -1.69 0.10 12.15
N HIS A 117 -1.82 0.90 13.21
CA HIS A 117 -2.15 0.41 14.54
C HIS A 117 -3.56 -0.22 14.58
N LEU A 118 -4.56 0.42 13.94
CA LEU A 118 -5.90 -0.15 13.80
C LEU A 118 -5.85 -1.51 13.11
N CYS A 119 -5.15 -1.60 11.97
CA CYS A 119 -5.01 -2.86 11.23
C CYS A 119 -4.27 -3.92 12.07
N HIS A 120 -3.21 -3.54 12.78
CA HIS A 120 -2.45 -4.43 13.65
C HIS A 120 -3.31 -5.05 14.76
N LEU A 121 -4.15 -4.25 15.42
CA LEU A 121 -4.99 -4.72 16.53
C LEU A 121 -6.21 -5.53 16.08
N ARG A 122 -6.68 -5.31 14.85
CA ARG A 122 -7.99 -5.80 14.40
C ARG A 122 -7.93 -6.78 13.22
N GLN A 123 -6.76 -6.97 12.60
CA GLN A 123 -6.54 -8.02 11.59
C GLN A 123 -5.53 -9.05 12.09
N THR A 124 -6.03 -10.26 12.36
CA THR A 124 -5.20 -11.43 12.65
C THR A 124 -4.96 -12.24 11.38
N PHE A 125 -3.69 -12.49 11.05
CA PHE A 125 -3.24 -13.14 9.81
C PHE A 125 -3.34 -14.67 9.85
N ARG A 126 -3.65 -15.28 11.01
CA ARG A 126 -3.84 -16.74 11.14
C ARG A 126 -4.95 -17.10 12.15
N PRO A 127 -5.83 -18.06 11.84
CA PRO A 127 -6.79 -18.58 12.80
C PRO A 127 -6.07 -19.35 13.94
N GLN A 128 -6.58 -19.17 15.15
CA GLN A 128 -5.96 -19.47 16.45
C GLN A 128 -5.63 -20.96 16.74
N GLU A 129 -5.87 -21.88 15.80
CA GLU A 129 -5.83 -23.33 16.05
C GLU A 129 -4.45 -23.99 15.93
N GLN A 130 -3.39 -23.30 15.45
CA GLN A 130 -2.12 -23.97 15.13
C GLN A 130 -0.90 -23.67 16.01
N LEU A 131 -0.99 -22.78 17.00
CA LEU A 131 0.15 -22.48 17.88
C LEU A 131 -0.30 -22.30 19.32
N ALA A 132 -0.27 -23.38 20.10
CA ALA A 132 -0.24 -23.29 21.55
C ALA A 132 1.01 -22.50 21.97
N GLY A 133 0.84 -21.19 22.24
CA GLY A 133 1.92 -20.29 22.66
C GLY A 133 2.43 -19.30 21.60
N GLY A 134 1.70 -19.03 20.52
CA GLY A 134 2.14 -18.13 19.45
C GLY A 134 2.14 -16.65 19.85
N ASP A 135 3.34 -16.06 19.89
CA ASP A 135 3.61 -14.63 20.10
C ASP A 135 2.64 -13.73 19.32
N LEU A 136 2.00 -12.75 19.98
CA LEU A 136 1.00 -11.85 19.37
C LEU A 136 1.54 -11.14 18.11
N LEU A 137 2.85 -10.99 18.03
CA LEU A 137 3.58 -10.41 16.91
C LEU A 137 3.50 -11.25 15.63
N GLN A 138 3.42 -12.59 15.75
CA GLN A 138 3.27 -13.50 14.60
C GLN A 138 1.85 -13.53 14.03
N GLN A 139 0.88 -12.95 14.74
CA GLN A 139 -0.52 -12.88 14.33
C GLN A 139 -0.86 -11.58 13.61
N SER A 140 0.00 -10.57 13.69
CA SER A 140 -0.20 -9.27 13.04
C SER A 140 -0.10 -9.36 11.52
N ILE A 141 -1.03 -8.72 10.81
CA ILE A 141 -0.91 -8.49 9.36
C ILE A 141 0.36 -7.70 8.99
N LEU A 142 0.92 -6.92 9.94
CA LEU A 142 2.15 -6.17 9.75
C LEU A 142 3.43 -7.00 9.99
N GLY A 143 3.34 -8.17 10.61
CA GLY A 143 4.48 -9.03 10.90
C GLY A 143 5.37 -9.35 9.68
N PRO A 144 4.81 -9.73 8.51
CA PRO A 144 5.61 -9.95 7.30
C PRO A 144 6.03 -8.65 6.58
N LEU A 145 5.50 -7.48 6.99
CA LEU A 145 5.69 -6.20 6.29
C LEU A 145 6.70 -5.28 6.97
N LEU A 146 6.83 -5.39 8.29
CA LEU A 146 7.65 -4.52 9.12
C LEU A 146 8.59 -5.35 10.01
N PRO A 147 9.75 -4.79 10.41
CA PRO A 147 10.58 -5.41 11.44
C PRO A 147 9.78 -5.67 12.72
N GLU A 148 10.04 -6.81 13.37
CA GLU A 148 9.31 -7.24 14.57
C GLU A 148 9.35 -6.19 15.69
N ALA A 149 10.50 -5.55 15.88
CA ALA A 149 10.67 -4.46 16.84
C ALA A 149 9.72 -3.29 16.59
N MET A 150 9.42 -2.97 15.32
CA MET A 150 8.50 -1.89 14.95
C MET A 150 7.05 -2.25 15.23
N VAL A 151 6.65 -3.49 14.96
CA VAL A 151 5.31 -3.99 15.30
C VAL A 151 5.12 -4.01 16.82
N CYS A 152 6.12 -4.52 17.56
CA CYS A 152 6.12 -4.54 19.02
C CYS A 152 6.08 -3.12 19.62
N TYR A 153 6.83 -2.19 19.04
CA TYR A 153 6.81 -0.80 19.46
C TYR A 153 5.43 -0.16 19.23
N LEU A 154 4.86 -0.35 18.04
CA LEU A 154 3.53 0.14 17.70
C LEU A 154 2.44 -0.44 18.61
N HIS A 155 2.59 -1.71 19.02
CA HIS A 155 1.67 -2.37 19.95
C HIS A 155 1.72 -1.76 21.36
N ASN A 156 2.93 -1.60 21.92
CA ASN A 156 3.12 -1.23 23.32
C ASN A 156 3.02 0.27 23.58
N TYR A 157 3.50 1.10 22.65
CA TYR A 157 3.60 2.55 22.84
C TYR A 157 2.59 3.34 22.00
N GLY A 158 1.91 2.68 21.06
CA GLY A 158 0.88 3.28 20.22
C GLY A 158 1.42 4.15 19.07
N PRO A 159 0.51 4.73 18.26
CA PRO A 159 0.85 5.41 17.02
C PRO A 159 1.56 6.75 17.21
N ASP A 160 1.28 7.48 18.29
CA ASP A 160 1.90 8.78 18.56
C ASP A 160 3.41 8.64 18.82
N LYS A 161 3.78 7.71 19.70
CA LYS A 161 5.19 7.41 19.98
C LYS A 161 5.89 6.77 18.77
N PHE A 162 5.17 5.93 18.03
CA PHE A 162 5.70 5.36 16.78
C PHE A 162 6.06 6.46 15.78
N ALA A 163 5.18 7.45 15.57
CA ALA A 163 5.44 8.58 14.68
C ALA A 163 6.64 9.42 15.14
N GLU A 164 6.76 9.69 16.44
CA GLU A 164 7.89 10.41 17.04
C GLU A 164 9.22 9.71 16.75
N ILE A 165 9.30 8.39 16.97
CA ILE A 165 10.53 7.62 16.68
C ILE A 165 10.79 7.51 15.18
N PHE A 166 9.74 7.28 14.39
CA PHE A 166 9.88 7.13 12.95
C PHE A 166 10.37 8.43 12.30
N LEU A 167 10.00 9.60 12.81
CA LEU A 167 10.52 10.88 12.31
C LEU A 167 11.82 11.32 12.97
N GLY A 168 12.07 10.89 14.21
CA GLY A 168 13.22 11.30 14.99
C GLY A 168 14.57 10.78 14.47
N GLU A 169 15.63 11.41 14.97
CA GLU A 169 17.03 11.02 14.77
C GLU A 169 17.47 10.01 15.83
N PHE A 170 16.73 8.90 15.94
CA PHE A 170 17.10 7.82 16.85
C PHE A 170 17.98 6.79 16.11
N ASP A 171 19.14 6.47 16.68
CA ASP A 171 20.09 5.47 16.18
C ASP A 171 19.63 4.01 16.42
N THR A 172 18.33 3.76 16.32
CA THR A 172 17.79 2.39 16.40
C THR A 172 18.00 1.69 15.05
N PRO A 173 18.76 0.59 14.99
CA PRO A 173 19.18 -0.03 13.73
C PRO A 173 18.00 -0.53 12.89
N GLU A 174 16.91 -0.98 13.52
CA GLU A 174 15.71 -1.47 12.84
C GLU A 174 14.96 -0.35 12.12
N VAL A 175 14.81 0.81 12.77
CA VAL A 175 14.19 2.01 12.16
C VAL A 175 15.06 2.50 11.02
N MET A 176 16.37 2.56 11.23
CA MET A 176 17.31 3.00 10.21
C MET A 176 17.30 2.10 8.97
N LEU A 177 17.29 0.78 9.18
CA LEU A 177 17.20 -0.19 8.09
C LEU A 177 15.89 -0.01 7.31
N LEU A 178 14.76 0.09 8.01
CA LEU A 178 13.47 0.31 7.38
C LEU A 178 13.44 1.61 6.56
N LYS A 179 13.90 2.72 7.14
CA LYS A 179 14.03 4.02 6.45
C LYS A 179 14.85 3.89 5.16
N LYS A 180 16.01 3.22 5.23
CA LYS A 180 16.91 3.02 4.07
C LYS A 180 16.30 2.14 2.99
N VAL A 181 15.60 1.07 3.37
CA VAL A 181 14.92 0.18 2.42
C VAL A 181 13.80 0.94 1.70
N LEU A 182 12.97 1.68 2.45
CA LEU A 182 11.90 2.49 1.88
C LEU A 182 12.44 3.60 0.97
N SER A 183 13.55 4.25 1.34
CA SER A 183 14.19 5.27 0.50
C SER A 183 14.77 4.67 -0.79
N ALA A 184 15.46 3.54 -0.71
CA ALA A 184 16.01 2.86 -1.89
C ALA A 184 14.89 2.40 -2.84
N TRP A 185 13.81 1.86 -2.28
CA TRP A 185 12.66 1.44 -3.06
C TRP A 185 11.96 2.63 -3.72
N ARG A 186 11.85 3.77 -3.03
CA ARG A 186 11.34 5.03 -3.60
C ARG A 186 12.17 5.47 -4.81
N GLU A 187 13.49 5.45 -4.69
CA GLU A 187 14.39 5.78 -5.80
C GLU A 187 14.13 4.87 -7.00
N GLU A 188 13.94 3.57 -6.77
CA GLU A 188 13.62 2.61 -7.83
C GLU A 188 12.30 2.95 -8.54
N VAL A 189 11.25 3.29 -7.80
CA VAL A 189 9.93 3.66 -8.38
C VAL A 189 9.98 4.98 -9.15
N HIS A 190 10.83 5.92 -8.73
CA HIS A 190 10.98 7.22 -9.40
C HIS A 190 11.98 7.17 -10.55
N LYS A 191 12.67 6.05 -10.79
CA LYS A 191 13.50 5.90 -11.98
C LYS A 191 12.62 6.11 -13.21
N GLN A 192 13.03 7.06 -14.04
CA GLN A 192 12.42 7.20 -15.35
C GLN A 192 12.63 5.90 -16.13
N PRO A 193 11.67 5.51 -16.99
CA PRO A 193 11.90 4.42 -17.92
C PRO A 193 13.23 4.67 -18.64
N PRO A 194 14.02 3.62 -18.91
CA PRO A 194 15.34 3.78 -19.52
C PRO A 194 15.23 4.68 -20.76
N SER A 195 16.06 5.71 -20.82
CA SER A 195 16.05 6.68 -21.93
C SER A 195 16.40 6.04 -23.28
N MET A 196 17.03 4.85 -23.25
CA MET A 196 17.28 4.05 -24.44
C MET A 196 15.99 3.38 -24.91
N SER A 197 15.62 3.66 -26.16
CA SER A 197 14.61 2.86 -26.86
C SER A 197 15.13 1.44 -27.09
N ALA A 198 14.24 0.48 -27.36
CA ALA A 198 14.65 -0.87 -27.73
C ALA A 198 15.57 -0.87 -28.96
N ASP A 199 15.36 0.06 -29.89
CA ASP A 199 16.20 0.24 -31.08
C ASP A 199 17.60 0.78 -30.73
N ALA A 200 17.68 1.75 -29.81
CA ALA A 200 18.97 2.24 -29.31
C ALA A 200 19.73 1.14 -28.54
N ALA A 201 19.01 0.29 -27.79
CA ALA A 201 19.60 -0.88 -27.14
C ALA A 201 20.08 -1.93 -28.15
N TYR A 202 19.38 -2.10 -29.28
CA TYR A 202 19.85 -2.97 -30.37
C TYR A 202 21.10 -2.40 -31.03
N GLU A 203 21.17 -1.10 -31.30
CA GLU A 203 22.38 -0.46 -31.83
C GLU A 203 23.59 -0.67 -30.91
N GLU A 204 23.43 -0.48 -29.60
CA GLU A 204 24.49 -0.69 -28.61
C GLU A 204 24.93 -2.17 -28.52
N LEU A 205 24.00 -3.09 -28.76
CA LEU A 205 24.27 -4.54 -28.85
C LEU A 205 24.80 -4.98 -30.22
N GLU A 206 25.07 -4.05 -31.14
CA GLU A 206 25.47 -4.32 -32.54
C GLU A 206 24.43 -5.18 -33.29
N LEU A 207 23.15 -5.02 -32.95
CA LEU A 207 21.98 -5.67 -33.56
C LEU A 207 21.20 -4.67 -34.43
N THR A 208 20.45 -5.18 -35.42
CA THR A 208 19.69 -4.32 -36.33
C THR A 208 18.47 -3.70 -35.64
N PRO A 209 18.35 -2.36 -35.56
CA PRO A 209 17.16 -1.69 -35.04
C PRO A 209 15.95 -1.86 -35.97
N GLY A 210 14.74 -1.77 -35.42
CA GLY A 210 13.48 -1.94 -36.16
C GLY A 210 13.06 -3.41 -36.41
N GLN A 211 13.86 -4.37 -35.96
CA GLN A 211 13.54 -5.80 -36.02
C GLN A 211 13.50 -6.39 -34.61
N ARG A 212 12.48 -7.22 -34.32
CA ARG A 212 12.49 -8.06 -33.12
C ARG A 212 13.47 -9.22 -33.30
N HIS A 213 14.47 -9.26 -32.43
CA HIS A 213 15.43 -10.37 -32.34
C HIS A 213 14.95 -11.42 -31.34
N ALA A 214 15.33 -12.68 -31.56
CA ALA A 214 15.07 -13.75 -30.61
C ALA A 214 15.91 -13.58 -29.34
N ASP A 215 15.35 -13.94 -28.17
CA ASP A 215 15.96 -13.69 -26.86
C ASP A 215 17.37 -14.30 -26.71
N ASP A 216 17.65 -15.41 -27.39
CA ASP A 216 18.95 -16.07 -27.37
C ASP A 216 20.03 -15.29 -28.14
N VAL A 217 19.64 -14.55 -29.17
CA VAL A 217 20.52 -13.66 -29.95
C VAL A 217 20.85 -12.42 -29.13
N VAL A 218 19.83 -11.79 -28.53
CA VAL A 218 19.97 -10.63 -27.65
C VAL A 218 20.86 -10.98 -26.45
N ARG A 219 20.61 -12.12 -25.80
CA ARG A 219 21.41 -12.58 -24.66
C ARG A 219 22.87 -12.81 -25.03
N ARG A 220 23.16 -13.38 -26.20
CA ARG A 220 24.53 -13.59 -26.69
C ARG A 220 25.25 -12.28 -27.03
N ALA A 221 24.54 -11.29 -27.56
CA ALA A 221 25.08 -9.97 -27.81
C ALA A 221 25.40 -9.24 -26.48
N TYR A 222 24.47 -9.29 -25.53
CA TYR A 222 24.65 -8.70 -24.20
C TYR A 222 25.84 -9.30 -23.45
N LEU A 223 25.97 -10.63 -23.42
CA LEU A 223 27.10 -11.28 -22.74
C LEU A 223 28.46 -10.93 -23.36
N ARG A 224 28.52 -10.73 -24.68
CA ARG A 224 29.72 -10.25 -25.37
C ARG A 224 30.08 -8.82 -24.94
N LEU A 225 29.08 -7.94 -24.90
CA LEU A 225 29.26 -6.55 -24.44
C LEU A 225 29.70 -6.51 -22.97
N ALA A 226 29.02 -7.24 -22.09
CA ALA A 226 29.35 -7.33 -20.67
C ALA A 226 30.76 -7.90 -20.42
N ALA A 227 31.20 -8.89 -21.22
CA ALA A 227 32.55 -9.43 -21.13
C ALA A 227 33.63 -8.42 -21.56
N ARG A 228 33.31 -7.52 -22.50
CA ARG A 228 34.20 -6.43 -22.95
C ARG A 228 34.33 -5.33 -21.88
N TYR A 229 33.24 -5.03 -21.17
CA TYR A 229 33.21 -3.99 -20.11
C TYR A 229 33.32 -4.53 -18.69
N HIS A 230 33.73 -5.79 -18.51
CA HIS A 230 33.88 -6.39 -17.19
C HIS A 230 34.92 -5.61 -16.36
N PRO A 231 34.62 -5.23 -15.10
CA PRO A 231 35.49 -4.37 -14.30
C PRO A 231 36.91 -4.92 -14.13
N ASP A 232 37.07 -6.25 -14.00
CA ASP A 232 38.39 -6.90 -13.91
C ASP A 232 39.27 -6.78 -15.17
N LYS A 233 38.70 -6.39 -16.32
CA LYS A 233 39.42 -6.31 -17.60
C LYS A 233 39.67 -4.87 -18.09
N ASN A 234 39.16 -3.86 -17.39
CA ASN A 234 39.33 -2.44 -17.74
C ASN A 234 40.28 -1.75 -16.74
N ALA A 235 41.57 -1.65 -17.09
CA ALA A 235 42.60 -0.99 -16.27
C ALA A 235 42.53 0.56 -16.22
N GLY A 236 41.49 1.18 -16.79
CA GLY A 236 41.36 2.64 -16.90
C GLY A 236 39.92 3.13 -16.72
N GLY A 237 39.19 2.56 -15.76
CA GLY A 237 37.79 2.91 -15.50
C GLY A 237 37.57 4.42 -15.35
N ARG A 238 36.61 4.95 -16.11
CA ARG A 238 35.90 6.19 -15.75
C ARG A 238 35.00 5.93 -14.55
#